data_AF-A0A9D8N2S4-F1
#
_entry.id   AF-A0A9D8N2S4-F1
#
_cell.length_a   1.000
_cell.length_b   1.000
_cell.length_c   1.000
_cell.angle_alpha   90.00
_cell.angle_beta   90.00
_cell.angle_gamma   90.00
#
_symmetry.space_group_name_H-M   'P 1'
#
loop_
_entity.id
_entity.type
_entity.pdbx_description
1 polymer ?
#
loop_
_entity_poly.entity_id
_entity_poly.type
_entity_poly.pdbx_seq_one_letter_code
_entity_poly.pdbx_strand_id
1 'polypeptide(L)'
;MEIIALRKKILAPGYVGSAFINLEGLHTYSSKKRMIQDLGWNTIMQSLFNEEIDSVEIKSSSLYKSYENLISNDKKENENFIRTYKINQSIGLYLDANIYMFHLFPKGSISTDIVPWYYSDGQIYLGDTWWEKDEEIIESFQTLSVLEFYERYKGWAFSDKRLF
;
A
#
# COMPACT_ATOMS: atom_id res chain seq x y z
N MET A 1 -5.10 -0.69 -16.62
CA MET A 1 -4.63 -0.18 -15.32
C MET A 1 -4.05 -1.34 -14.53
N GLU A 2 -2.94 -1.14 -13.81
CA GLU A 2 -2.39 -2.17 -12.90
C GLU A 2 -3.18 -2.15 -11.58
N ILE A 3 -3.54 -3.32 -11.06
CA ILE A 3 -4.15 -3.48 -9.74
C ILE A 3 -3.12 -4.11 -8.81
N ILE A 4 -2.89 -3.49 -7.67
CA ILE A 4 -1.91 -3.92 -6.67
C ILE A 4 -2.59 -4.34 -5.37
N ALA A 5 -1.93 -5.21 -4.62
CA ALA A 5 -2.26 -5.47 -3.23
C ALA A 5 -1.63 -4.39 -2.36
N LEU A 6 -2.46 -3.57 -1.73
CA LEU A 6 -2.02 -2.55 -0.78
C LEU A 6 -2.34 -3.02 0.64
N ARG A 7 -1.33 -2.98 1.51
CA ARG A 7 -1.49 -3.26 2.94
C ARG A 7 -2.36 -2.17 3.57
N LYS A 8 -3.38 -2.56 4.34
CA LYS A 8 -4.26 -1.62 5.08
C LYS A 8 -3.52 -0.86 6.18
N LYS A 9 -2.40 -1.40 6.68
CA LYS A 9 -1.52 -0.71 7.62
C LYS A 9 -0.80 0.44 6.94
N ILE A 10 -1.00 1.64 7.47
CA ILE A 10 -0.29 2.87 7.07
C ILE A 10 0.93 3.04 7.98
N LEU A 11 2.10 3.26 7.38
CA LEU A 11 3.33 3.56 8.12
C LEU A 11 3.55 5.07 8.23
N ALA A 12 4.46 5.50 9.09
CA ALA A 12 4.85 6.91 9.12
C ALA A 12 5.60 7.30 7.82
N PRO A 13 5.46 8.54 7.34
CA PRO A 13 6.23 9.05 6.21
C PRO A 13 7.73 8.85 6.42
N GLY A 14 8.42 8.31 5.41
CA GLY A 14 9.86 8.04 5.46
C GLY A 14 10.28 6.90 6.41
N TYR A 15 9.34 6.17 7.02
CA TYR A 15 9.64 5.09 7.98
C TYR A 15 10.54 4.01 7.37
N VAL A 16 10.14 3.42 6.23
CA VAL A 16 10.87 2.29 5.61
C VAL A 16 12.29 2.68 5.24
N GLY A 17 12.48 3.87 4.68
CA GLY A 17 13.82 4.37 4.32
C GLY A 17 14.71 4.57 5.54
N SER A 18 14.19 5.23 6.58
CA SER A 18 14.92 5.47 7.83
C SER A 18 15.24 4.16 8.56
N ALA A 19 14.27 3.24 8.62
CA ALA A 19 14.45 1.92 9.20
C ALA A 19 15.49 1.09 8.45
N PHE A 20 15.54 1.20 7.12
CA PHE A 20 16.54 0.52 6.32
C PHE A 20 17.96 1.05 6.59
N ILE A 21 18.15 2.37 6.69
CA ILE A 21 19.45 2.96 7.05
C ILE A 21 19.91 2.44 8.42
N ASN A 22 19.00 2.35 9.39
CA ASN A 22 19.32 1.84 10.72
C ASN A 22 19.65 0.33 10.71
N LEU A 23 18.97 -0.45 9.86
CA LEU A 23 19.23 -1.88 9.70
C LEU A 23 20.54 -2.17 9.00
N GLU A 24 20.91 -1.37 8.00
CA GLU A 24 22.20 -1.50 7.32
C GLU A 24 23.34 -1.13 8.27
N GLY A 25 23.22 -0.03 9.03
CA GLY A 25 24.30 0.43 9.90
C GLY A 25 25.60 0.64 9.10
N LEU A 26 26.63 -0.18 9.35
CA LEU A 26 27.90 -0.19 8.58
C LEU A 26 27.94 -1.26 7.47
N HIS A 27 26.90 -2.08 7.35
CA HIS A 27 26.79 -3.17 6.39
C HIS A 27 25.81 -2.80 5.26
N THR A 28 26.33 -2.65 4.05
CA THR A 28 25.47 -2.47 2.86
C THR A 28 25.02 -3.83 2.32
N TYR A 29 23.71 -4.04 2.21
CA TYR A 29 23.17 -5.26 1.62
C TYR A 29 23.12 -5.15 0.09
N SER A 30 23.90 -5.96 -0.62
CA SER A 30 23.91 -5.97 -2.09
C SER A 30 22.74 -6.75 -2.73
N SER A 31 21.98 -7.52 -1.94
CA SER A 31 20.82 -8.26 -2.42
C SER A 31 19.82 -8.61 -1.32
N LYS A 32 18.54 -8.75 -1.70
CA LYS A 32 17.46 -9.22 -0.82
C LYS A 32 17.78 -10.56 -0.17
N LYS A 33 18.36 -11.50 -0.93
CA LYS A 33 18.70 -12.85 -0.45
C LYS A 33 19.68 -12.78 0.73
N ARG A 34 20.74 -11.99 0.60
CA ARG A 34 21.73 -11.83 1.67
C ARG A 34 21.11 -11.19 2.91
N MET A 35 20.33 -10.13 2.74
CA MET A 35 19.65 -9.48 3.86
C MET A 35 18.74 -10.45 4.64
N ILE A 36 17.96 -11.27 3.94
CA ILE A 36 17.11 -12.30 4.55
C ILE A 36 17.94 -13.36 5.28
N GLN A 37 19.07 -13.79 4.72
CA GLN A 37 19.96 -14.75 5.36
C GLN A 37 20.60 -14.22 6.64
N ASP A 38 21.03 -12.95 6.63
CA ASP A 38 21.77 -12.35 7.74
C ASP A 38 20.83 -11.91 8.89
N LEU A 39 19.63 -11.40 8.57
CA LEU A 39 18.71 -10.82 9.57
C LEU A 39 17.50 -11.70 9.91
N GLY A 40 17.07 -12.55 8.98
CA GLY A 40 15.81 -13.31 9.09
C GLY A 40 14.56 -12.47 8.87
N TRP A 41 13.46 -13.12 8.50
CA TRP A 41 12.20 -12.44 8.15
C TRP A 41 11.56 -11.69 9.33
N ASN A 42 11.58 -12.25 10.54
CA ASN A 42 11.02 -11.59 11.72
C ASN A 42 11.66 -10.21 11.96
N THR A 43 12.99 -10.16 11.97
CA THR A 43 13.75 -8.91 12.16
C THR A 43 13.44 -7.90 11.05
N ILE A 44 13.42 -8.36 9.80
CA ILE A 44 13.14 -7.52 8.63
C ILE A 44 11.74 -6.93 8.70
N MET A 45 10.72 -7.76 8.94
CA MET A 45 9.32 -7.33 8.98
C MET A 45 9.08 -6.35 10.14
N GLN A 46 9.64 -6.66 11.32
CA GLN A 46 9.49 -5.80 12.48
C GLN A 46 10.22 -4.47 12.30
N SER A 47 11.42 -4.48 11.74
CA SER A 47 12.23 -3.27 11.63
C SER A 47 11.75 -2.39 10.48
N LEU A 48 11.59 -2.93 9.27
CA LEU A 48 11.24 -2.15 8.07
C LEU A 48 9.77 -1.77 8.00
N PHE A 49 8.87 -2.62 8.50
CA PHE A 49 7.42 -2.45 8.31
C PHE A 49 6.66 -2.39 9.64
N ASN A 50 7.36 -2.46 10.78
CA ASN A 50 6.74 -2.53 12.10
C ASN A 50 5.74 -3.69 12.21
N GLU A 51 5.95 -4.80 11.51
CA GLU A 51 5.05 -5.95 11.49
C GLU A 51 5.69 -7.20 12.08
N GLU A 52 4.91 -7.89 12.91
CA GLU A 52 5.23 -9.23 13.38
C GLU A 52 4.64 -10.26 12.41
N ILE A 53 5.38 -11.35 12.19
CA ILE A 53 4.89 -12.49 11.42
C ILE A 53 4.91 -13.75 12.31
N ASP A 54 3.97 -14.64 12.05
CA ASP A 54 3.73 -15.86 12.84
C ASP A 54 4.56 -17.06 12.39
N SER A 55 5.58 -16.84 11.55
CA SER A 55 6.42 -17.90 10.98
C SER A 55 7.84 -17.44 10.67
N VAL A 56 8.77 -18.39 10.60
CA VAL A 56 10.19 -18.13 10.25
C VAL A 56 10.35 -17.69 8.79
N GLU A 57 9.56 -18.27 7.89
CA GLU A 57 9.52 -17.88 6.48
C GLU A 57 8.30 -17.03 6.18
N ILE A 58 8.46 -15.93 5.43
CA ILE A 58 7.34 -15.07 5.08
C ILE A 58 6.22 -15.82 4.34
N LYS A 59 6.56 -16.76 3.45
CA LYS A 59 5.59 -17.50 2.64
C LYS A 59 4.66 -18.39 3.46
N SER A 60 5.10 -18.80 4.65
CA SER A 60 4.29 -19.62 5.55
C SER A 60 3.36 -18.79 6.43
N SER A 61 3.56 -17.47 6.49
CA SER A 61 2.86 -16.58 7.42
C SER A 61 1.39 -16.39 7.05
N SER A 62 0.54 -16.10 8.04
CA SER A 62 -0.85 -15.70 7.83
C SER A 62 -0.97 -14.43 6.99
N LEU A 63 -0.03 -13.49 7.14
CA LEU A 63 0.02 -12.27 6.33
C LEU A 63 0.25 -12.58 4.85
N TYR A 64 1.22 -13.45 4.51
CA TYR A 64 1.47 -13.82 3.12
C TYR A 64 0.33 -14.63 2.51
N LYS A 65 -0.31 -15.52 3.28
CA LYS A 65 -1.53 -16.22 2.85
C LYS A 65 -2.68 -15.25 2.57
N SER A 66 -2.81 -14.20 3.38
CA SER A 66 -3.79 -13.13 3.14
C SER A 66 -3.50 -12.39 1.83
N TYR A 67 -2.22 -12.15 1.51
CA TYR A 67 -1.81 -11.61 0.21
C TYR A 67 -2.16 -12.58 -0.94
N GLU A 68 -1.82 -13.86 -0.83
CA GLU A 68 -2.13 -14.88 -1.85
C GLU A 68 -3.64 -14.99 -2.10
N ASN A 69 -4.45 -14.95 -1.04
CA ASN A 69 -5.91 -14.96 -1.15
C ASN A 69 -6.42 -13.76 -1.96
N LEU A 70 -5.84 -12.57 -1.76
CA LEU A 70 -6.22 -11.37 -2.51
C LEU A 70 -5.86 -11.46 -4.00
N ILE A 71 -4.68 -11.98 -4.33
CA ILE A 71 -4.22 -12.09 -5.72
C ILE A 71 -4.75 -13.36 -6.44
N SER A 72 -5.40 -14.26 -5.69
CA SER A 72 -6.10 -15.42 -6.25
C SER A 72 -7.31 -15.01 -7.09
N ASN A 73 -7.91 -15.98 -7.80
CA ASN A 73 -9.05 -15.74 -8.69
C ASN A 73 -10.29 -15.14 -8.00
N ASP A 74 -10.47 -15.35 -6.69
CA ASP A 74 -11.63 -14.81 -5.95
C ASP A 74 -11.50 -13.29 -5.72
N LYS A 75 -10.27 -12.75 -5.77
CA LYS A 75 -9.94 -11.31 -5.71
C LYS A 75 -10.63 -10.54 -4.58
N LYS A 76 -10.96 -11.24 -3.48
CA LYS A 76 -11.65 -10.65 -2.33
C LYS A 76 -10.67 -9.97 -1.41
N GLU A 77 -11.01 -8.73 -1.07
CA GLU A 77 -10.34 -7.97 -0.02
C GLU A 77 -10.44 -8.70 1.32
N ASN A 78 -9.48 -8.45 2.20
CA ASN A 78 -9.44 -9.06 3.51
C ASN A 78 -9.03 -8.05 4.58
N GLU A 79 -8.93 -8.50 5.82
CA GLU A 79 -8.52 -7.67 6.94
C GLU A 79 -7.13 -7.05 6.75
N ASN A 80 -6.28 -7.66 5.92
CA ASN A 80 -4.91 -7.23 5.75
C ASN A 80 -4.67 -6.37 4.50
N PHE A 81 -5.39 -6.63 3.42
CA PHE A 81 -5.13 -6.03 2.12
C PHE A 81 -6.40 -5.55 1.41
N ILE A 82 -6.24 -4.47 0.64
CA ILE A 82 -7.19 -3.95 -0.34
C ILE A 82 -6.61 -4.03 -1.75
N ARG A 83 -7.50 -4.05 -2.74
CA ARG A 83 -7.13 -3.95 -4.16
C ARG A 83 -7.15 -2.48 -4.55
N THR A 84 -6.03 -1.99 -5.02
CA THR A 84 -5.84 -0.58 -5.34
C THR A 84 -5.40 -0.44 -6.78
N TYR A 85 -5.99 0.49 -7.52
CA TYR A 85 -5.55 0.88 -8.85
C TYR A 85 -4.26 1.69 -8.73
N LYS A 86 -3.16 1.19 -9.29
CA LYS A 86 -1.90 1.90 -9.32
C LYS A 86 -1.95 2.94 -10.44
N ILE A 87 -1.93 4.22 -10.07
CA ILE A 87 -1.95 5.35 -11.02
C ILE A 87 -0.54 5.64 -11.51
N ASN A 88 0.43 5.67 -10.58
CA ASN A 88 1.85 5.81 -10.87
C ASN A 88 2.67 5.15 -9.76
N GLN A 89 3.98 5.45 -9.64
CA GLN A 89 4.84 4.81 -8.64
C GLN A 89 4.53 5.21 -7.18
N SER A 90 3.91 6.37 -6.95
CA SER A 90 3.63 6.91 -5.62
C SER A 90 2.15 7.08 -5.31
N ILE A 91 1.24 6.82 -6.26
CA ILE A 91 -0.20 7.02 -6.08
C ILE A 91 -0.98 5.74 -6.40
N GLY A 92 -1.83 5.35 -5.44
CA GLY A 92 -2.85 4.32 -5.61
C GLY A 92 -4.25 4.85 -5.30
N LEU A 93 -5.25 4.41 -6.05
CA LEU A 93 -6.67 4.67 -5.79
C LEU A 93 -7.40 3.41 -5.34
N TYR A 94 -8.04 3.48 -4.19
CA TYR A 94 -8.99 2.47 -3.73
C TYR A 94 -10.40 2.99 -3.98
N LEU A 95 -11.19 2.19 -4.69
CA LEU A 95 -12.55 2.51 -5.10
C LEU A 95 -13.50 1.47 -4.48
N ASP A 96 -14.34 1.93 -3.56
CA ASP A 96 -15.43 1.16 -2.99
C ASP A 96 -16.74 1.95 -3.07
N ALA A 97 -17.46 2.17 -1.96
CA ALA A 97 -18.47 3.22 -1.89
C ALA A 97 -17.85 4.65 -1.92
N ASN A 98 -16.56 4.74 -1.65
CA ASN A 98 -15.76 5.94 -1.52
C ASN A 98 -14.51 5.85 -2.40
N ILE A 99 -13.90 7.00 -2.63
CA ILE A 99 -12.66 7.17 -3.36
C ILE A 99 -11.58 7.55 -2.36
N TYR A 100 -10.61 6.67 -2.17
CA TYR A 100 -9.43 6.96 -1.35
C TYR A 100 -8.17 6.98 -2.20
N MET A 101 -7.35 8.00 -2.00
CA MET A 101 -6.01 8.09 -2.54
C MET A 101 -5.00 7.73 -1.47
N PHE A 102 -4.06 6.86 -1.85
CA PHE A 102 -2.94 6.46 -1.02
C PHE A 102 -1.63 6.97 -1.60
N HIS A 103 -0.77 7.50 -0.73
CA HIS A 103 0.63 7.75 -1.07
C HIS A 103 1.42 6.45 -0.81
N LEU A 104 1.91 5.85 -1.90
CA LEU A 104 2.58 4.55 -1.90
C LEU A 104 4.07 4.72 -1.62
N PHE A 105 4.64 3.80 -0.85
CA PHE A 105 6.09 3.63 -0.88
C PHE A 105 6.50 3.10 -2.26
N PRO A 106 7.38 3.81 -2.99
CA PRO A 106 7.80 3.39 -4.31
C PRO A 106 8.57 2.07 -4.24
N LYS A 107 8.28 1.16 -5.16
CA LYS A 107 9.09 -0.05 -5.39
C LYS A 107 10.35 0.32 -6.19
N GLY A 108 11.39 -0.52 -6.11
CA GLY A 108 12.66 -0.35 -6.83
C GLY A 108 13.90 -0.37 -5.94
N SER A 109 13.74 -0.49 -4.62
CA SER A 109 14.85 -0.64 -3.67
C SER A 109 14.79 -1.98 -2.94
N ILE A 110 15.90 -2.43 -2.37
CA ILE A 110 15.96 -3.70 -1.62
C ILE A 110 14.96 -3.69 -0.45
N SER A 111 14.85 -2.58 0.27
CA SER A 111 13.97 -2.44 1.43
C SER A 111 12.50 -2.48 1.06
N THR A 112 12.12 -1.92 -0.08
CA THR A 112 10.72 -1.89 -0.54
C THR A 112 10.34 -3.15 -1.31
N ASP A 113 11.26 -3.78 -2.04
CA ASP A 113 10.99 -4.90 -2.93
C ASP A 113 11.10 -6.27 -2.25
N ILE A 114 11.37 -6.27 -0.94
CA ILE A 114 11.52 -7.52 -0.19
C ILE A 114 10.20 -8.26 -0.01
N VAL A 115 9.09 -7.54 0.10
CA VAL A 115 7.72 -8.10 0.10
C VAL A 115 7.02 -7.85 -1.24
N PRO A 116 6.05 -8.69 -1.64
CA PRO A 116 5.38 -8.54 -2.94
C PRO A 116 4.25 -7.51 -2.95
N TRP A 117 3.70 -7.14 -1.79
CA TRP A 117 2.65 -6.11 -1.66
C TRP A 117 3.22 -4.70 -1.45
N TYR A 118 2.36 -3.69 -1.56
CA TYR A 118 2.71 -2.29 -1.31
C TYR A 118 2.32 -1.88 0.11
N TYR A 119 3.07 -0.91 0.64
CA TYR A 119 2.71 -0.14 1.83
C TYR A 119 2.39 1.30 1.42
N SER A 120 1.68 2.01 2.28
CA SER A 120 1.45 3.46 2.16
C SER A 120 1.89 4.18 3.43
N ASP A 121 2.13 5.48 3.31
CA ASP A 121 2.38 6.38 4.44
C ASP A 121 1.36 7.52 4.56
N GLY A 122 0.33 7.48 3.72
CA GLY A 122 -0.74 8.46 3.72
C GLY A 122 -1.98 7.93 3.01
N GLN A 123 -3.14 8.36 3.50
CA GLN A 123 -4.44 8.12 2.91
C GLN A 123 -5.25 9.42 2.96
N ILE A 124 -5.93 9.73 1.86
CA ILE A 124 -6.83 10.87 1.75
C ILE A 124 -8.15 10.40 1.12
N TYR A 125 -9.27 10.77 1.75
CA TYR A 125 -10.60 10.64 1.16
C TYR A 125 -10.79 11.74 0.10
N LEU A 126 -11.24 11.36 -1.09
CA LEU A 126 -11.46 12.28 -2.21
C LEU A 126 -12.94 12.49 -2.55
N GLY A 127 -13.83 11.62 -2.09
CA GLY A 127 -15.25 11.67 -2.44
C GLY A 127 -15.91 10.29 -2.43
N ASP A 128 -17.12 10.23 -2.96
CA ASP A 128 -17.91 9.00 -3.08
C ASP A 128 -17.93 8.53 -4.54
N THR A 129 -17.94 7.21 -4.77
CA THR A 129 -17.98 6.64 -6.14
C THR A 129 -19.35 6.78 -6.80
N TRP A 130 -20.41 6.84 -5.99
CA TRP A 130 -21.81 6.91 -6.42
C TRP A 130 -22.17 5.72 -7.33
N TRP A 131 -22.65 6.00 -8.54
CA TRP A 131 -23.04 5.00 -9.54
C TRP A 131 -22.04 4.99 -10.72
N GLU A 132 -20.91 5.69 -10.59
CA GLU A 132 -19.88 5.73 -11.62
C GLU A 132 -19.05 4.46 -11.62
N LYS A 133 -18.55 4.10 -12.80
CA LYS A 133 -17.66 2.95 -12.95
C LYS A 133 -16.24 3.33 -12.55
N ASP A 134 -15.48 2.34 -12.07
CA ASP A 134 -14.07 2.51 -11.72
C ASP A 134 -13.27 3.19 -12.84
N GLU A 135 -13.50 2.81 -14.10
CA GLU A 135 -12.78 3.42 -15.23
C GLU A 135 -13.09 4.92 -15.41
N GLU A 136 -14.34 5.34 -15.19
CA GLU A 136 -14.77 6.74 -15.31
C GLU A 136 -14.16 7.59 -14.18
N ILE A 137 -14.07 7.02 -12.99
CA ILE A 137 -13.44 7.66 -11.83
C ILE A 137 -11.94 7.83 -12.07
N ILE A 138 -11.27 6.80 -12.58
CA ILE A 138 -9.83 6.88 -12.83
C ILE A 138 -9.53 7.86 -13.97
N GLU A 139 -10.32 7.86 -15.05
CA GLU A 139 -10.17 8.84 -16.12
C GLU A 139 -10.37 10.27 -15.58
N SER A 140 -11.40 10.49 -14.76
CA SER A 140 -11.64 11.79 -14.12
C SER A 140 -10.49 12.21 -13.22
N PHE A 141 -9.90 11.28 -12.46
CA PHE A 141 -8.74 11.56 -11.60
C PHE A 141 -7.51 12.00 -12.40
N GLN A 142 -7.36 11.50 -13.63
CA GLN A 142 -6.22 11.82 -14.50
C GLN A 142 -6.43 13.09 -15.35
N THR A 143 -7.67 13.49 -15.59
CA THR A 143 -8.01 14.53 -16.57
C THR A 143 -8.57 15.80 -15.94
N LEU A 144 -9.31 15.69 -14.84
CA LEU A 144 -9.91 16.84 -14.15
C LEU A 144 -8.88 17.54 -13.26
N SER A 145 -9.08 18.85 -13.04
CA SER A 145 -8.41 19.53 -11.94
C SER A 145 -8.90 19.02 -10.59
N VAL A 146 -8.11 19.25 -9.54
CA VAL A 146 -8.47 18.86 -8.16
C VAL A 146 -9.84 19.42 -7.75
N LEU A 147 -10.16 20.66 -8.12
CA LEU A 147 -11.44 21.28 -7.75
C LEU A 147 -12.62 20.63 -8.49
N GLU A 148 -12.50 20.39 -9.79
CA GLU A 148 -13.52 19.72 -10.60
C GLU A 148 -13.75 18.28 -10.12
N PHE A 149 -12.68 17.57 -9.76
CA PHE A 149 -12.79 16.22 -9.21
C PHE A 149 -13.57 16.22 -7.89
N TYR A 150 -13.24 17.12 -6.97
CA TYR A 150 -13.94 17.27 -5.69
C TYR A 150 -15.42 17.64 -5.90
N GLU A 151 -15.73 18.42 -6.94
CA GLU A 151 -17.10 18.81 -7.27
C GLU A 151 -17.95 17.67 -7.80
N ARG A 152 -17.37 16.87 -8.68
CA ARG A 152 -18.02 15.71 -9.25
C ARG A 152 -18.32 14.67 -8.17
N TYR A 153 -17.32 14.32 -7.35
CA TYR A 153 -17.42 13.23 -6.37
C TYR A 153 -17.77 13.68 -4.95
N LYS A 154 -18.18 14.95 -4.77
CA LYS A 154 -18.59 15.54 -3.48
C LYS A 154 -17.57 15.40 -2.35
N GLY A 155 -16.28 15.52 -2.69
CA GLY A 155 -15.17 15.39 -1.72
C GLY A 155 -15.24 16.35 -0.53
N TRP A 156 -15.92 17.49 -0.65
CA TRP A 156 -16.12 18.45 0.45
C TRP A 156 -17.28 18.12 1.38
N ALA A 157 -18.25 17.30 0.95
CA ALA A 157 -19.47 17.08 1.73
C ALA A 157 -19.22 16.29 3.01
N PHE A 158 -18.08 15.59 3.10
CA PHE A 158 -17.75 14.69 4.20
C PHE A 158 -16.32 14.84 4.72
N SER A 159 -15.70 16.02 4.57
CA SER A 159 -14.33 16.28 5.06
C SER A 159 -14.15 16.11 6.59
N ASP A 160 -15.25 15.91 7.32
CA ASP A 160 -15.33 15.64 8.76
C ASP A 160 -15.21 14.15 9.13
N LYS A 161 -15.06 13.23 8.16
CA LYS A 161 -14.79 11.79 8.42
C LYS A 161 -13.34 11.48 8.83
N ARG A 162 -12.53 12.50 9.12
CA ARG A 162 -11.19 12.32 9.71
C ARG A 162 -11.32 12.20 11.22
N LEU A 163 -11.61 11.01 11.77
CA LEU A 163 -11.37 10.68 13.19
C LEU A 163 -11.81 9.22 13.50
N PHE A 164 -11.30 8.19 12.82
CA PHE A 164 -11.27 6.82 13.38
C PHE A 164 -10.06 6.05 12.83
#